data_AF-A0A2D7LJR0-F1
#
_entry.id   AF-A0A2D7LJR0-F1
#
_cell.length_a   1.000
_cell.length_b   1.000
_cell.length_c   1.000
_cell.angle_alpha   90.00
_cell.angle_beta   90.00
_cell.angle_gamma   90.00
#
_symmetry.space_group_name_H-M   'P 1'
#
loop_
_entity.id
_entity.type
_entity.pdbx_description
1 polymer ?
#
loop_
_entity_poly.entity_id
_entity_poly.type
_entity_poly.pdbx_seq_one_letter_code
_entity_poly.pdbx_strand_id
1 'polypeptide(L)'
;MKKNKPNIICEIGLNHLGKKEYLLKYLKIKDIDALTIQVIPSQLYKGSLKKCKLDLNEISNFINLVKKSNKKIGIALTDHTLVDFFIKKKIDFYKVLSKDLKNILLIKKLIKTNKKIFLSTGTSNFKEIKDTLKKINTKKIELIHTSFSKKLNKINFKRIQELKNIFKLPVSYGNHSPHLNTIPLSINYNPSSIFFYVKLNNKFDYPDNLHAVKIKDIRKILDSIDFNHSKFIKPGN
;
A
#
# COMPACT_ATOMS: atom_id res chain seq x y z
N MET A 1 18.68 13.15 13.14
CA MET A 1 18.44 11.80 12.55
C MET A 1 18.60 11.90 11.04
N LYS A 2 19.45 11.09 10.39
CA LYS A 2 19.53 11.01 8.93
C LYS A 2 18.14 10.63 8.39
N LYS A 3 17.59 11.42 7.47
CA LYS A 3 16.29 11.12 6.86
C LYS A 3 16.53 10.04 5.81
N ASN A 4 15.97 8.86 6.05
CA ASN A 4 16.11 7.74 5.12
C ASN A 4 15.10 7.90 3.98
N LYS A 5 15.51 7.47 2.78
CA LYS A 5 14.62 7.38 1.62
C LYS A 5 13.43 6.47 1.97
N PRO A 6 12.18 6.87 1.66
CA PRO A 6 11.02 6.02 1.90
C PRO A 6 11.10 4.73 1.08
N ASN A 7 10.55 3.64 1.62
CA ASN A 7 10.33 2.44 0.80
C ASN A 7 9.27 2.73 -0.26
N ILE A 8 9.48 2.28 -1.49
CA ILE A 8 8.56 2.44 -2.60
C ILE A 8 7.77 1.15 -2.82
N ILE A 9 6.44 1.25 -2.68
CA ILE A 9 5.54 0.11 -2.70
C ILE A 9 4.51 0.30 -3.80
N CYS A 10 4.61 -0.52 -4.84
CA CYS A 10 3.65 -0.53 -5.95
C CYS A 10 2.45 -1.40 -5.59
N GLU A 11 1.26 -0.80 -5.56
CA GLU A 11 0.01 -1.50 -5.30
C GLU A 11 -0.59 -2.00 -6.61
N ILE A 12 -0.56 -3.32 -6.82
CA ILE A 12 -1.30 -3.93 -7.92
C ILE A 12 -2.80 -3.86 -7.60
N GLY A 13 -3.17 -3.96 -6.31
CA GLY A 13 -4.56 -3.97 -5.89
C GLY A 13 -5.33 -5.09 -6.60
N LEU A 14 -6.36 -4.70 -7.35
CA LEU A 14 -7.13 -5.59 -8.24
C LEU A 14 -6.86 -5.31 -9.73
N ASN A 15 -5.87 -4.48 -10.07
CA ASN A 15 -5.54 -4.09 -11.45
C ASN A 15 -4.88 -5.20 -12.27
N HIS A 16 -4.76 -6.41 -11.72
CA HIS A 16 -4.45 -7.61 -12.50
C HIS A 16 -5.68 -8.13 -13.28
N LEU A 17 -6.90 -7.68 -12.96
CA LEU A 17 -8.12 -8.06 -13.68
C LEU A 17 -8.27 -9.58 -13.87
N GLY A 18 -7.93 -10.36 -12.83
CA GLY A 18 -8.03 -11.83 -12.89
C GLY A 18 -7.04 -12.51 -13.84
N LYS A 19 -6.05 -11.77 -14.38
CA LYS A 19 -5.12 -12.28 -15.40
C LYS A 19 -3.72 -12.47 -14.83
N LYS A 20 -3.26 -13.74 -14.77
CA LYS A 20 -1.89 -14.10 -14.34
C LYS A 20 -0.81 -13.39 -15.16
N GLU A 21 -1.03 -13.26 -16.46
CA GLU A 21 -0.15 -12.53 -17.38
C GLU A 21 0.07 -11.06 -16.98
N TYR A 22 -0.91 -10.42 -16.34
CA TYR A 22 -0.77 -9.03 -15.89
C TYR A 22 0.11 -8.97 -14.64
N LEU A 23 -0.01 -9.94 -13.73
CA LEU A 23 0.89 -10.08 -12.59
C LEU A 23 2.35 -10.22 -13.03
N LEU A 24 2.62 -11.03 -14.07
CA LEU A 24 3.97 -11.17 -14.64
C LEU A 24 4.50 -9.85 -15.22
N LYS A 25 3.63 -9.00 -15.77
CA LYS A 25 4.01 -7.66 -16.23
C LYS A 25 4.34 -6.73 -15.06
N TYR A 26 3.59 -6.76 -13.97
CA TYR A 26 3.88 -5.97 -12.76
C TYR A 26 5.17 -6.42 -12.06
N LEU A 27 5.50 -7.72 -12.08
CA LEU A 27 6.75 -8.26 -11.52
C LEU A 27 8.00 -7.62 -12.15
N LYS A 28 7.92 -7.24 -13.43
CA LYS A 28 9.01 -6.64 -14.21
C LYS A 28 9.29 -5.18 -13.86
N ILE A 29 8.47 -4.51 -13.04
CA ILE A 29 8.77 -3.16 -12.56
C ILE A 29 10.12 -3.21 -11.82
N LYS A 30 11.03 -2.29 -12.14
CA LYS A 30 12.37 -2.19 -11.52
C LYS A 30 12.40 -1.06 -10.50
N ASP A 31 13.45 -1.03 -9.69
CA ASP A 31 13.77 0.07 -8.76
C ASP A 31 12.67 0.38 -7.73
N ILE A 32 11.93 -0.65 -7.30
CA ILE A 32 10.92 -0.59 -6.23
C ILE A 32 11.25 -1.60 -5.13
N ASP A 33 10.82 -1.32 -3.90
CA ASP A 33 11.11 -2.17 -2.75
C ASP A 33 10.11 -3.32 -2.59
N ALA A 34 8.85 -3.08 -2.95
CA ALA A 34 7.80 -4.08 -2.77
C ALA A 34 6.65 -3.97 -3.77
N LEU A 35 5.97 -5.10 -3.94
CA LEU A 35 4.67 -5.20 -4.58
C LEU A 35 3.60 -5.56 -3.55
N THR A 36 2.37 -5.08 -3.74
CA THR A 36 1.21 -5.57 -2.99
C THR A 36 0.11 -6.05 -3.92
N ILE A 37 -0.61 -7.09 -3.50
CA ILE A 37 -1.85 -7.55 -4.14
C ILE A 37 -2.98 -7.56 -3.11
N GLN A 38 -4.20 -7.26 -3.55
CA GLN A 38 -5.36 -7.25 -2.69
C GLN A 38 -6.13 -8.57 -2.81
N VAL A 39 -6.49 -9.14 -1.66
CA VAL A 39 -7.28 -10.37 -1.57
C VAL A 39 -8.53 -10.08 -0.75
N ILE A 40 -9.67 -10.10 -1.43
CA ILE A 40 -11.00 -9.84 -0.86
C ILE A 40 -11.81 -11.15 -0.76
N PRO A 41 -12.87 -11.20 0.07
CA PRO A 41 -13.73 -12.37 0.20
C PRO A 41 -14.39 -12.71 -1.14
N SER A 42 -14.55 -14.00 -1.41
CA SER A 42 -15.08 -14.53 -2.67
C SER A 42 -16.42 -13.88 -3.08
N GLN A 43 -17.28 -13.58 -2.12
CA GLN A 43 -18.58 -12.95 -2.33
C GLN A 43 -18.53 -11.50 -2.81
N LEU A 44 -17.38 -10.82 -2.70
CA LEU A 44 -17.20 -9.45 -3.16
C LEU A 44 -16.78 -9.35 -4.63
N TYR A 45 -16.40 -10.46 -5.29
CA TYR A 45 -16.13 -10.49 -6.73
C TYR A 45 -17.45 -10.52 -7.53
N LYS A 46 -18.19 -9.41 -7.48
CA LYS A 46 -19.47 -9.20 -8.19
C LYS A 46 -19.38 -7.94 -9.05
N GLY A 47 -20.32 -7.78 -9.97
CA GLY A 47 -20.36 -6.62 -10.89
C GLY A 47 -19.02 -6.41 -11.62
N SER A 48 -18.51 -5.18 -11.61
CA SER A 48 -17.24 -4.81 -12.24
C SER A 48 -16.02 -5.52 -11.65
N LEU A 49 -16.11 -6.05 -10.42
CA LEU A 49 -15.02 -6.80 -9.78
C LEU A 49 -15.01 -8.29 -10.14
N LYS A 50 -16.06 -8.83 -10.78
CA LYS A 50 -16.12 -10.25 -11.16
C LYS A 50 -14.89 -10.68 -11.99
N LYS A 51 -14.47 -9.82 -12.92
CA LYS A 51 -13.28 -10.02 -13.76
C LYS A 51 -11.98 -10.05 -12.96
N CYS A 52 -11.95 -9.53 -11.73
CA CYS A 52 -10.73 -9.38 -10.95
C CYS A 52 -10.36 -10.63 -10.14
N LYS A 53 -11.20 -11.65 -10.10
CA LYS A 53 -10.96 -12.84 -9.26
C LYS A 53 -9.74 -13.60 -9.76
N LEU A 54 -8.81 -13.84 -8.85
CA LEU A 54 -7.75 -14.85 -8.98
C LEU A 54 -8.00 -15.93 -7.94
N ASP A 55 -7.64 -17.17 -8.26
CA ASP A 55 -7.61 -18.24 -7.28
C ASP A 55 -6.38 -18.13 -6.36
N LEU A 56 -6.41 -18.85 -5.24
CA LEU A 56 -5.34 -18.82 -4.25
C LEU A 56 -4.03 -19.48 -4.74
N ASN A 57 -4.11 -20.38 -5.72
CA ASN A 57 -2.93 -21.01 -6.32
C ASN A 57 -2.20 -20.01 -7.25
N GLU A 58 -2.93 -19.22 -8.02
CA GLU A 58 -2.42 -18.13 -8.83
C GLU A 58 -1.71 -17.08 -7.98
N ILE A 59 -2.35 -16.68 -6.88
CA ILE A 59 -1.75 -15.76 -5.91
C ILE A 59 -0.50 -16.38 -5.28
N SER A 60 -0.53 -17.66 -4.93
CA SER A 60 0.64 -18.38 -4.38
C SER A 60 1.81 -18.42 -5.36
N ASN A 61 1.53 -18.71 -6.63
CA ASN A 61 2.55 -18.75 -7.68
C ASN A 61 3.18 -17.37 -7.86
N PHE A 62 2.37 -16.32 -7.86
CA PHE A 62 2.88 -14.95 -7.92
C PHE A 62 3.74 -14.58 -6.71
N ILE A 63 3.32 -14.91 -5.48
CA ILE A 63 4.13 -14.72 -4.27
C ILE A 63 5.50 -15.39 -4.42
N ASN A 64 5.54 -16.63 -4.90
CA ASN A 64 6.79 -17.36 -5.09
C ASN A 64 7.69 -16.69 -6.13
N LEU A 65 7.12 -16.15 -7.22
CA LEU A 65 7.88 -15.41 -8.22
C LEU A 65 8.45 -14.10 -7.66
N VAL A 66 7.67 -13.34 -6.87
CA VAL A 66 8.17 -12.11 -6.24
C VAL A 66 9.29 -12.43 -5.26
N LYS A 67 9.18 -13.50 -4.47
CA LYS A 67 10.22 -13.93 -3.52
C LYS A 67 11.51 -14.42 -4.17
N LYS A 68 11.45 -14.91 -5.42
CA LYS A 68 12.63 -15.23 -6.24
C LYS A 68 13.28 -13.98 -6.87
N SER A 69 12.62 -12.82 -6.76
CA SER A 69 13.17 -11.53 -7.16
C SER A 69 13.78 -10.81 -5.95
N ASN A 70 14.34 -9.62 -6.18
CA ASN A 70 14.88 -8.74 -5.13
C ASN A 70 13.81 -7.87 -4.42
N LYS A 71 12.51 -8.17 -4.59
CA LYS A 71 11.40 -7.37 -4.06
C LYS A 71 10.71 -8.09 -2.92
N LYS A 72 10.13 -7.30 -2.01
CA LYS A 72 9.20 -7.79 -0.99
C LYS A 72 7.79 -7.95 -1.56
N ILE A 73 7.00 -8.81 -0.95
CA ILE A 73 5.59 -9.03 -1.27
C ILE A 73 4.71 -8.81 -0.04
N GLY A 74 3.72 -7.93 -0.20
CA GLY A 74 2.68 -7.69 0.78
C GLY A 74 1.31 -8.14 0.30
N ILE A 75 0.46 -8.55 1.24
CA ILE A 75 -0.95 -8.87 0.96
C ILE A 75 -1.85 -7.86 1.68
N ALA A 76 -2.66 -7.15 0.90
CA ALA A 76 -3.77 -6.37 1.43
C ALA A 76 -4.95 -7.32 1.65
N LEU A 77 -5.22 -7.65 2.92
CA LEU A 77 -6.19 -8.68 3.29
C LEU A 77 -7.37 -8.03 4.02
N THR A 78 -8.58 -8.45 3.68
CA THR A 78 -9.80 -7.99 4.37
C THR A 78 -10.55 -9.13 5.06
N ASP A 79 -10.17 -10.39 4.76
CA ASP A 79 -10.79 -11.59 5.32
C ASP A 79 -9.85 -12.28 6.31
N HIS A 80 -10.27 -12.39 7.56
CA HIS A 80 -9.48 -13.03 8.62
C HIS A 80 -9.37 -14.55 8.45
N THR A 81 -10.29 -15.18 7.70
CA THR A 81 -10.26 -16.63 7.45
C THR A 81 -9.04 -17.02 6.60
N LEU A 82 -8.58 -16.13 5.72
CA LEU A 82 -7.45 -16.35 4.82
C LEU A 82 -6.08 -16.13 5.45
N VAL A 83 -5.99 -15.66 6.70
CA VAL A 83 -4.69 -15.36 7.34
C VAL A 83 -3.82 -16.62 7.43
N ASP A 84 -4.39 -17.76 7.83
CA ASP A 84 -3.62 -19.00 8.02
C ASP A 84 -3.05 -19.54 6.71
N PHE A 85 -3.76 -19.30 5.60
CA PHE A 85 -3.26 -19.59 4.26
C PHE A 85 -1.99 -18.78 3.96
N PHE A 86 -1.98 -17.48 4.24
CA PHE A 86 -0.84 -16.60 3.95
C PHE A 86 0.33 -16.74 4.91
N ILE A 87 0.12 -17.23 6.15
CA ILE A 87 1.21 -17.60 7.07
C ILE A 87 2.16 -18.59 6.39
N LYS A 88 1.61 -19.63 5.76
CA LYS A 88 2.39 -20.69 5.09
C LYS A 88 3.17 -20.17 3.87
N LYS A 89 2.77 -19.04 3.28
CA LYS A 89 3.42 -18.47 2.09
C LYS A 89 4.65 -17.61 2.42
N LYS A 90 4.91 -17.34 3.70
CA LYS A 90 6.06 -16.55 4.18
C LYS A 90 6.16 -15.18 3.48
N ILE A 91 5.05 -14.45 3.38
CA ILE A 91 5.04 -13.08 2.85
C ILE A 91 5.78 -12.11 3.80
N ASP A 92 6.11 -10.91 3.32
CA ASP A 92 6.93 -9.95 4.06
C ASP A 92 6.10 -9.09 5.02
N PHE A 93 4.90 -8.68 4.59
CA PHE A 93 4.03 -7.81 5.38
C PHE A 93 2.56 -7.96 4.99
N TYR A 94 1.69 -7.47 5.87
CA TYR A 94 0.25 -7.34 5.60
C TYR A 94 -0.13 -5.88 5.51
N LYS A 95 -1.17 -5.59 4.74
CA LYS A 95 -1.86 -4.30 4.71
C LYS A 95 -3.32 -4.50 5.08
N VAL A 96 -3.84 -3.65 5.95
CA VAL A 96 -5.26 -3.55 6.31
C VAL A 96 -5.80 -2.29 5.67
N LEU A 97 -6.90 -2.41 4.92
CA LEU A 97 -7.51 -1.29 4.21
C LEU A 97 -8.21 -0.34 5.19
N SER A 98 -8.46 0.91 4.77
CA SER A 98 -9.08 1.92 5.64
C SER A 98 -10.46 1.54 6.16
N LYS A 99 -11.26 0.87 5.33
CA LYS A 99 -12.57 0.34 5.74
C LYS A 99 -12.47 -0.75 6.82
N ASP A 100 -11.33 -1.41 6.92
CA ASP A 100 -11.07 -2.55 7.80
C ASP A 100 -10.27 -2.15 9.06
N LEU A 101 -9.99 -0.86 9.28
CA LEU A 101 -9.24 -0.39 10.46
C LEU A 101 -9.87 -0.89 11.78
N LYS A 102 -11.20 -0.91 11.85
CA LYS A 102 -11.94 -1.35 13.04
C LYS A 102 -12.14 -2.87 13.10
N ASN A 103 -11.63 -3.63 12.13
CA ASN A 103 -11.70 -5.09 12.12
C ASN A 103 -10.66 -5.70 13.07
N ILE A 104 -10.94 -5.61 14.38
CA ILE A 104 -10.02 -6.06 15.43
C ILE A 104 -9.71 -7.56 15.33
N LEU A 105 -10.67 -8.37 14.89
CA LEU A 105 -10.48 -9.81 14.71
C LEU A 105 -9.38 -10.10 13.66
N LEU A 106 -9.49 -9.46 12.48
CA LEU A 106 -8.46 -9.55 11.45
C LEU A 106 -7.10 -9.08 11.99
N ILE A 107 -7.04 -7.89 12.59
CA ILE A 107 -5.78 -7.30 13.04
C ILE A 107 -5.11 -8.19 14.12
N LYS A 108 -5.85 -8.69 15.10
CA LYS A 108 -5.30 -9.60 16.12
C LYS A 108 -4.75 -10.90 15.50
N LYS A 109 -5.41 -11.45 14.47
CA LYS A 109 -4.90 -12.63 13.77
C LYS A 109 -3.63 -12.33 12.99
N LEU A 110 -3.56 -11.16 12.34
CA LEU A 110 -2.35 -10.70 11.65
C LEU A 110 -1.18 -10.47 12.62
N ILE A 111 -1.41 -9.97 13.83
CA ILE A 111 -0.36 -9.77 14.84
C ILE A 111 0.32 -11.08 15.21
N LYS A 112 -0.43 -12.18 15.31
CA LYS A 112 0.12 -13.52 15.61
C LYS A 112 1.11 -14.01 14.55
N THR A 113 1.06 -13.47 13.33
CA THR A 113 2.03 -13.83 12.27
C THR A 113 3.42 -13.23 12.50
N ASN A 114 3.55 -12.29 13.44
CA ASN A 114 4.79 -11.57 13.74
C ASN A 114 5.38 -10.78 12.54
N LYS A 115 4.60 -10.57 11.48
CA LYS A 115 4.96 -9.76 10.31
C LYS A 115 4.63 -8.29 10.54
N LYS A 116 5.24 -7.41 9.73
CA LYS A 116 4.90 -5.99 9.70
C LYS A 116 3.46 -5.82 9.19
N ILE A 117 2.70 -4.91 9.82
CA ILE A 117 1.33 -4.62 9.46
C ILE A 117 1.22 -3.13 9.14
N PHE A 118 0.76 -2.82 7.94
CA PHE A 118 0.38 -1.47 7.56
C PHE A 118 -1.12 -1.27 7.75
N LEU A 119 -1.52 -0.28 8.56
CA LEU A 119 -2.92 0.07 8.80
C LEU A 119 -3.27 1.34 8.04
N SER A 120 -4.06 1.25 6.99
CA SER A 120 -4.54 2.45 6.29
C SER A 120 -5.58 3.20 7.11
N THR A 121 -5.46 4.53 7.20
CA THR A 121 -6.29 5.37 8.09
C THR A 121 -7.11 6.42 7.33
N GLY A 122 -7.19 6.35 6.00
CA GLY A 122 -7.74 7.42 5.17
C GLY A 122 -9.23 7.74 5.35
N THR A 123 -10.01 6.83 5.94
CA THR A 123 -11.43 7.07 6.29
C THR A 123 -11.64 7.22 7.80
N SER A 124 -10.58 7.46 8.57
CA SER A 124 -10.63 7.41 10.03
C SER A 124 -10.12 8.67 10.72
N ASN A 125 -10.82 9.07 11.77
CA ASN A 125 -10.41 10.17 12.63
C ASN A 125 -9.40 9.69 13.71
N PHE A 126 -8.81 10.63 14.46
CA PHE A 126 -7.83 10.28 15.49
C PHE A 126 -8.40 9.42 16.63
N LYS A 127 -9.67 9.60 17.00
CA LYS A 127 -10.34 8.80 18.02
C LYS A 127 -10.45 7.34 17.57
N GLU A 128 -10.92 7.09 16.35
CA GLU A 128 -11.05 5.73 15.81
C GLU A 128 -9.69 5.01 15.69
N ILE A 129 -8.63 5.73 15.29
CA ILE A 129 -7.27 5.19 15.25
C ILE A 129 -6.81 4.85 16.68
N LYS A 130 -6.98 5.77 17.64
CA LYS A 130 -6.62 5.56 19.05
C LYS A 130 -7.35 4.36 19.65
N ASP A 131 -8.66 4.25 19.43
CA ASP A 131 -9.49 3.18 19.96
C ASP A 131 -9.12 1.81 19.35
N THR A 132 -8.74 1.80 18.06
CA THR A 132 -8.21 0.60 17.41
C THR A 132 -6.87 0.20 18.01
N LEU A 133 -5.92 1.13 18.12
CA LEU A 133 -4.58 0.89 18.66
C LEU A 133 -4.63 0.43 20.11
N LYS A 134 -5.56 0.92 20.93
CA LYS A 134 -5.77 0.44 22.31
C LYS A 134 -6.19 -1.03 22.41
N LYS A 135 -6.87 -1.56 21.39
CA LYS A 135 -7.40 -2.94 21.37
C LYS A 135 -6.39 -3.98 20.86
N ILE A 136 -5.21 -3.53 20.43
CA ILE A 136 -4.18 -4.37 19.84
C ILE A 136 -2.83 -4.11 20.52
N ASN A 137 -2.03 -5.16 20.72
CA ASN A 137 -0.75 -5.04 21.42
C ASN A 137 0.39 -5.49 20.49
N THR A 138 0.99 -4.55 19.75
CA THR A 138 2.17 -4.83 18.92
C THR A 138 2.95 -3.57 18.59
N LYS A 139 4.26 -3.71 18.42
CA LYS A 139 5.16 -2.66 17.92
C LYS A 139 5.40 -2.76 16.40
N LYS A 140 4.82 -3.75 15.72
CA LYS A 140 5.02 -4.02 14.28
C LYS A 140 3.98 -3.34 13.38
N ILE A 141 3.43 -2.22 13.83
CA ILE A 141 2.44 -1.44 13.10
C ILE A 141 3.06 -0.19 12.51
N GLU A 142 2.64 0.11 11.29
CA GLU A 142 2.87 1.38 10.62
C GLU A 142 1.53 1.90 10.09
N LEU A 143 1.25 3.18 10.29
CA LEU A 143 0.02 3.79 9.78
C LEU A 143 0.23 4.23 8.33
N ILE A 144 -0.80 4.15 7.48
CA ILE A 144 -0.78 4.76 6.14
C ILE A 144 -1.79 5.91 6.11
N HIS A 145 -1.29 7.14 5.93
CA HIS A 145 -2.13 8.29 5.58
C HIS A 145 -2.55 8.19 4.11
N THR A 146 -3.85 8.22 3.86
CA THR A 146 -4.44 8.26 2.51
C THR A 146 -5.53 9.32 2.49
N SER A 147 -5.52 10.20 1.48
CA SER A 147 -6.63 11.11 1.22
C SER A 147 -7.39 10.64 -0.01
N PHE A 148 -8.70 10.48 0.13
CA PHE A 148 -9.62 10.17 -0.98
C PHE A 148 -10.12 11.44 -1.69
N SER A 149 -9.62 12.62 -1.31
CA SER A 149 -9.99 13.86 -1.98
C SER A 149 -9.39 13.93 -3.38
N LYS A 150 -10.22 14.32 -4.36
CA LYS A 150 -9.76 14.64 -5.71
C LYS A 150 -9.08 16.01 -5.79
N LYS A 151 -9.26 16.89 -4.79
CA LYS A 151 -8.69 18.25 -4.79
C LYS A 151 -7.28 18.24 -4.20
N LEU A 152 -6.30 18.76 -4.94
CA LEU A 152 -4.89 18.77 -4.54
C LEU A 152 -4.65 19.47 -3.19
N ASN A 153 -5.32 20.60 -2.93
CA ASN A 153 -5.24 21.33 -1.67
C ASN A 153 -5.84 20.58 -0.46
N LYS A 154 -6.62 19.51 -0.69
CA LYS A 154 -7.25 18.68 0.35
C LYS A 154 -6.55 17.33 0.58
N ILE A 155 -5.35 17.12 -0.01
CA ILE A 155 -4.57 15.90 0.25
C ILE A 155 -4.05 15.83 1.69
N ASN A 156 -3.81 16.99 2.31
CA ASN A 156 -3.38 17.15 3.70
C ASN A 156 -2.18 16.27 4.07
N PHE A 157 -1.01 16.52 3.45
CA PHE A 157 0.21 15.80 3.79
C PHE A 157 0.70 16.08 5.22
N LYS A 158 0.33 17.22 5.82
CA LYS A 158 0.67 17.57 7.22
C LYS A 158 0.16 16.52 8.20
N ARG A 159 -0.93 15.82 7.87
CA ARG A 159 -1.46 14.69 8.65
C ARG A 159 -0.45 13.56 8.89
N ILE A 160 0.55 13.38 8.02
CA ILE A 160 1.64 12.42 8.25
C ILE A 160 2.40 12.76 9.54
N GLN A 161 2.70 14.04 9.77
CA GLN A 161 3.41 14.51 10.96
C GLN A 161 2.51 14.49 12.20
N GLU A 162 1.25 14.88 12.06
CA GLU A 162 0.26 14.79 13.14
C GLU A 162 0.14 13.35 13.66
N LEU A 163 -0.01 12.37 12.75
CA LEU A 163 -0.11 10.95 13.10
C LEU A 163 1.16 10.45 13.81
N LYS A 164 2.35 10.82 13.34
CA LYS A 164 3.62 10.48 14.02
C LYS A 164 3.67 11.06 15.42
N ASN A 165 3.28 12.33 15.57
CA ASN A 165 3.37 13.04 16.84
C ASN A 165 2.38 12.50 17.87
N ILE A 166 1.16 12.18 17.46
CA ILE A 166 0.10 11.68 18.33
C ILE A 166 0.33 10.22 18.71
N PHE A 167 0.64 9.36 17.74
CA PHE A 167 0.69 7.91 17.96
C PHE A 167 2.09 7.35 18.20
N LYS A 168 3.14 8.16 17.97
CA LYS A 168 4.55 7.74 18.09
C LYS A 168 4.87 6.48 17.26
N LEU A 169 4.19 6.33 16.12
CA LEU A 169 4.39 5.25 15.15
C LEU A 169 4.97 5.79 13.84
N PRO A 170 5.68 4.94 13.07
CA PRO A 170 5.99 5.24 11.67
C PRO A 170 4.70 5.51 10.89
N VAL A 171 4.79 6.41 9.91
CA VAL A 171 3.65 6.78 9.06
C VAL A 171 4.09 6.83 7.60
N SER A 172 3.43 6.01 6.79
CA SER A 172 3.51 5.96 5.34
C SER A 172 2.51 6.90 4.68
N TYR A 173 2.75 7.20 3.40
CA TYR A 173 1.77 7.83 2.53
C TYR A 173 1.22 6.81 1.53
N GLY A 174 -0.09 6.81 1.30
CA GLY A 174 -0.73 6.02 0.24
C GLY A 174 -1.51 6.92 -0.70
N ASN A 175 -1.11 6.98 -1.96
CA ASN A 175 -1.75 7.82 -2.97
C ASN A 175 -3.09 7.24 -3.44
N HIS A 176 -4.14 8.05 -3.32
CA HIS A 176 -5.43 7.84 -3.97
C HIS A 176 -5.88 9.11 -4.74
N SER A 177 -4.94 10.04 -4.99
CA SER A 177 -5.19 11.23 -5.79
C SER A 177 -5.03 10.92 -7.29
N PRO A 178 -5.87 11.47 -8.17
CA PRO A 178 -5.62 11.42 -9.61
C PRO A 178 -4.42 12.28 -10.02
N HIS A 179 -4.01 13.24 -9.19
CA HIS A 179 -2.84 14.08 -9.45
C HIS A 179 -1.57 13.32 -9.05
N LEU A 180 -0.99 12.51 -9.95
CA LEU A 180 0.14 11.63 -9.64
C LEU A 180 1.38 12.34 -9.08
N ASN A 181 1.52 13.66 -9.27
CA ASN A 181 2.57 14.48 -8.64
C ASN A 181 2.49 14.50 -7.11
N THR A 182 1.36 14.13 -6.50
CA THR A 182 1.25 13.96 -5.05
C THR A 182 2.19 12.88 -4.51
N ILE A 183 2.51 11.86 -5.33
CA ILE A 183 3.40 10.76 -4.97
C ILE A 183 4.80 11.32 -4.64
N PRO A 184 5.54 11.96 -5.56
CA PRO A 184 6.85 12.53 -5.26
C PRO A 184 6.79 13.72 -4.29
N LEU A 185 5.71 14.50 -4.25
CA LEU A 185 5.58 15.62 -3.30
C LEU A 185 5.45 15.16 -1.84
N SER A 186 4.91 13.96 -1.61
CA SER A 186 4.72 13.43 -0.26
C SER A 186 6.03 13.29 0.52
N ILE A 187 7.18 13.17 -0.16
CA ILE A 187 8.49 12.99 0.47
C ILE A 187 8.90 14.16 1.38
N ASN A 188 8.41 15.37 1.09
CA ASN A 188 8.66 16.56 1.89
C ASN A 188 8.08 16.43 3.32
N TYR A 189 7.19 15.46 3.52
CA TYR A 189 6.58 15.14 4.82
C TYR A 189 7.20 13.89 5.45
N ASN A 190 8.33 13.42 4.92
CA ASN A 190 9.18 12.34 5.43
C ASN A 190 8.43 11.01 5.71
N PRO A 191 7.54 10.50 4.83
CA PRO A 191 6.84 9.25 5.07
C PRO A 191 7.84 8.08 5.17
N SER A 192 7.50 7.04 5.93
CA SER A 192 8.35 5.85 6.08
C SER A 192 8.31 4.93 4.85
N SER A 193 7.17 4.90 4.15
CA SER A 193 6.99 4.28 2.83
C SER A 193 5.99 5.10 2.01
N ILE A 194 6.05 4.95 0.68
CA ILE A 194 5.12 5.53 -0.28
C ILE A 194 4.45 4.40 -1.04
N PHE A 195 3.12 4.31 -0.92
CA PHE A 195 2.27 3.38 -1.64
C PHE A 195 1.57 4.12 -2.79
N PHE A 196 1.54 3.52 -3.98
CA PHE A 196 0.72 4.01 -5.09
C PHE A 196 0.28 2.86 -6.00
N TYR A 197 -0.92 2.98 -6.55
CA TYR A 197 -1.46 1.98 -7.46
C TYR A 197 -0.74 1.97 -8.80
N VAL A 198 -0.64 0.81 -9.44
CA VAL A 198 -0.05 0.64 -10.77
C VAL A 198 -1.04 0.03 -11.75
N LYS A 199 -0.90 0.40 -13.02
CA LYS A 199 -1.67 -0.16 -14.15
C LYS A 199 -0.78 -0.36 -15.36
N LEU A 200 -1.15 -1.29 -16.25
CA LEU A 200 -0.33 -1.55 -17.44
C LEU A 200 -0.38 -0.38 -18.43
N ASN A 201 -1.57 0.15 -18.68
CA ASN A 201 -1.86 1.24 -19.62
C ASN A 201 -3.23 1.85 -19.31
N ASN A 202 -3.80 2.65 -20.21
CA ASN A 202 -5.15 3.24 -20.07
C ASN A 202 -6.21 2.50 -20.91
N LYS A 203 -5.89 1.36 -21.51
CA LYS A 203 -6.77 0.63 -22.45
C LYS A 203 -7.78 -0.28 -21.76
N PHE A 204 -7.64 -0.50 -20.46
CA PHE A 204 -8.51 -1.39 -19.71
C PHE A 204 -9.24 -0.62 -18.60
N ASP A 205 -10.43 -1.09 -18.30
CA ASP A 205 -11.21 -0.60 -17.16
C ASP A 205 -10.68 -1.25 -15.87
N TYR A 206 -9.78 -0.54 -15.21
CA TYR A 206 -9.17 -0.92 -13.94
C TYR A 206 -9.98 -0.38 -12.75
N PRO A 207 -10.15 -1.15 -11.65
CA PRO A 207 -10.79 -0.64 -10.44
C PRO A 207 -10.15 0.65 -9.90
N ASP A 208 -8.83 0.75 -9.97
CA ASP A 208 -8.04 1.87 -9.46
C ASP A 208 -7.56 2.82 -10.59
N ASN A 209 -8.24 2.84 -11.74
CA ASN A 209 -7.74 3.50 -12.96
C ASN A 209 -7.36 4.98 -12.76
N LEU A 210 -8.14 5.71 -11.96
CA LEU A 210 -8.00 7.17 -11.81
C LEU A 210 -6.70 7.60 -11.14
N HIS A 211 -6.20 6.82 -10.18
CA HIS A 211 -5.04 7.16 -9.33
C HIS A 211 -3.86 6.19 -9.51
N ALA A 212 -3.97 5.25 -10.45
CA ALA A 212 -2.89 4.32 -10.77
C ALA A 212 -1.88 4.89 -11.78
N VAL A 213 -0.59 4.70 -11.49
CA VAL A 213 0.55 5.04 -12.34
C VAL A 213 0.69 3.98 -13.43
N LYS A 214 0.83 4.38 -14.69
CA LYS A 214 1.16 3.45 -15.78
C LYS A 214 2.57 2.91 -15.57
N ILE A 215 2.81 1.61 -15.79
CA ILE A 215 4.15 1.01 -15.63
C ILE A 215 5.22 1.82 -16.37
N LYS A 216 4.94 2.25 -17.60
CA LYS A 216 5.89 3.05 -18.41
C LYS A 216 6.28 4.40 -17.80
N ASP A 217 5.44 4.95 -16.91
CA ASP A 217 5.65 6.25 -16.27
C ASP A 217 6.26 6.12 -14.86
N ILE A 218 6.44 4.89 -14.33
CA ILE A 218 6.96 4.66 -12.97
C ILE A 218 8.37 5.25 -12.83
N ARG A 219 9.26 5.06 -13.81
CA ARG A 219 10.63 5.59 -13.74
C ARG A 219 10.63 7.11 -13.50
N LYS A 220 9.79 7.84 -14.22
CA LYS A 220 9.61 9.29 -14.04
C LYS A 220 9.16 9.66 -12.62
N ILE A 221 8.27 8.87 -12.02
CA ILE A 221 7.84 9.07 -10.62
C ILE A 221 9.01 8.82 -9.66
N LEU A 222 9.80 7.78 -9.86
CA LEU A 222 10.97 7.47 -9.03
C LEU A 222 12.05 8.56 -9.14
N ASP A 223 12.35 9.03 -10.35
CA ASP A 223 13.29 10.13 -10.56
C ASP A 223 12.83 11.41 -9.85
N SER A 224 11.53 11.68 -9.86
CA SER A 224 10.93 12.82 -9.16
C SER A 224 11.01 12.67 -7.64
N ILE A 225 10.85 11.44 -7.12
CA ILE A 225 11.05 11.13 -5.69
C ILE A 225 12.50 11.40 -5.31
N ASP A 226 13.45 10.92 -6.11
CA ASP A 226 14.89 11.01 -5.84
C ASP A 226 15.38 12.45 -5.87
N PHE A 227 14.93 13.22 -6.86
CA PHE A 227 15.18 14.64 -6.96
C PHE A 227 14.65 15.40 -5.73
N ASN A 228 13.38 15.18 -5.35
CA ASN A 228 12.80 15.85 -4.18
C ASN A 228 13.48 15.42 -2.87
N HIS A 229 13.87 14.15 -2.75
CA HIS A 229 14.62 13.64 -1.60
C HIS A 229 15.98 14.33 -1.46
N SER A 230 16.72 14.48 -2.56
CA SER A 230 18.03 15.14 -2.56
C SER A 230 17.93 16.59 -2.07
N LYS A 231 16.86 17.31 -2.43
CA LYS A 231 16.57 18.66 -1.93
C LYS A 231 16.17 18.68 -0.46
N PHE A 232 15.46 17.66 0.00
CA PHE A 232 14.99 17.55 1.38
C PHE A 232 16.08 17.18 2.40
N ILE A 233 17.19 16.58 1.93
CA ILE A 233 18.37 16.24 2.73
C ILE A 233 19.40 17.37 2.78
N LYS A 234 19.44 18.25 1.77
CA LYS A 234 20.35 19.41 1.81
C LYS A 234 20.02 20.27 3.06
N PRO A 235 21.00 20.54 3.93
CA PRO A 235 20.80 21.44 5.06
C PRO A 235 20.64 22.87 4.52
N GLY A 236 19.53 23.53 4.90
CA GLY A 236 19.33 24.98 4.76
C GLY A 236 19.10 25.50 3.34
N ASN A 237 18.02 26.26 3.18
CA ASN A 237 18.17 27.71 3.27
C ASN A 237 17.51 28.14 4.58
#